data_AF-A0A644YNV0-F1
#
_entry.id   AF-A0A644YNV0-F1
#
_cell.length_a   1.000
_cell.length_b   1.000
_cell.length_c   1.000
_cell.angle_alpha   90.00
_cell.angle_beta   90.00
_cell.angle_gamma   90.00
#
_symmetry.space_group_name_H-M   'P 1'
#
loop_
_entity.id
_entity.type
_entity.pdbx_description
1 polymer ?
#
loop_
_entity_poly.entity_id
_entity_poly.type
_entity_poly.pdbx_seq_one_letter_code
_entity_poly.pdbx_strand_id
1 'polypeptide(L)'
;MSLTTGKVDAVMMVDTVAKQFIAQNDDLMVANFDINSTPNAAAIAVAKNGGDFLETVNNIVNEMKESGKIEELYQLNDQIVTDNTAE
;
A
#
# COMPACT_ATOMS: atom_id res chain seq x y z
N MET A 1 17.06 -12.59 -1.75
CA MET A 1 16.26 -12.17 -2.93
C MET A 1 17.23 -11.73 -4.03
N SER A 2 16.84 -11.65 -5.32
CA SER A 2 17.78 -11.26 -6.40
C SER A 2 18.50 -9.93 -6.13
N LEU A 3 17.82 -8.99 -5.46
CA LEU A 3 18.35 -7.70 -5.04
C LEU A 3 19.51 -7.84 -4.02
N THR A 4 19.31 -8.57 -2.92
CA THR A 4 20.36 -8.77 -1.89
C THR A 4 21.55 -9.63 -2.37
N THR A 5 21.36 -10.39 -3.45
CA THR A 5 22.45 -11.16 -4.09
C THR A 5 23.18 -10.40 -5.20
N GLY A 6 22.83 -9.13 -5.46
CA GLY A 6 23.45 -8.30 -6.50
C GLY A 6 23.16 -8.75 -7.93
N LYS A 7 22.11 -9.57 -8.15
CA LYS A 7 21.72 -10.02 -9.50
C LYS A 7 20.92 -8.96 -10.27
N VAL A 8 20.40 -7.95 -9.57
CA VAL A 8 19.66 -6.81 -10.11
C VAL A 8 20.05 -5.56 -9.33
N ASP A 9 20.09 -4.40 -9.98
CA ASP A 9 20.48 -3.13 -9.36
C ASP A 9 19.34 -2.48 -8.55
N ALA A 10 18.09 -2.72 -8.95
CA ALA A 10 16.91 -2.19 -8.30
C ALA A 10 15.69 -3.08 -8.54
N VAL A 11 14.69 -2.98 -7.67
CA VAL A 11 13.38 -3.61 -7.83
C VAL A 11 12.30 -2.56 -7.51
N MET A 12 11.29 -2.46 -8.38
CA MET A 12 10.12 -1.62 -8.11
C MET A 12 9.13 -2.40 -7.23
N MET A 13 8.72 -1.80 -6.12
CA MET A 13 7.81 -2.40 -5.14
C MET A 13 6.76 -1.39 -4.68
N VAL A 14 5.67 -1.90 -4.08
CA VAL A 14 4.73 -1.07 -3.34
C VAL A 14 5.43 -0.50 -2.10
N ASP A 15 5.25 0.79 -1.83
CA ASP A 15 5.96 1.55 -0.79
C ASP A 15 5.95 0.85 0.59
N THR A 16 4.80 0.37 1.05
CA THR A 16 4.67 -0.33 2.33
C THR A 16 5.51 -1.61 2.40
N VAL A 17 5.52 -2.39 1.32
CA VAL A 17 6.34 -3.60 1.20
C VAL A 17 7.82 -3.25 1.12
N ALA A 18 8.18 -2.19 0.38
CA ALA A 18 9.57 -1.72 0.29
C ALA A 18 10.11 -1.30 1.67
N LYS A 19 9.33 -0.53 2.43
CA LYS A 19 9.68 -0.09 3.79
C LYS A 19 9.92 -1.25 4.74
N GLN A 20 9.04 -2.26 4.74
CA GLN A 20 9.24 -3.47 5.54
C GLN A 20 10.46 -4.27 5.09
N PHE A 21 10.71 -4.35 3.77
CA PHE A 21 11.84 -5.09 3.23
C PHE A 21 13.18 -4.46 3.61
N ILE A 22 13.33 -3.13 3.51
CA ILE A 22 14.57 -2.45 3.92
C ILE A 22 14.77 -2.47 5.43
N ALA A 23 13.70 -2.50 6.24
CA ALA A 23 13.81 -2.59 7.70
C ALA A 23 14.45 -3.91 8.18
N GLN A 24 14.49 -4.93 7.32
CA GLN A 24 15.16 -6.21 7.59
C GLN A 24 16.49 -6.36 6.83
N ASN A 25 16.89 -5.37 6.01
CA ASN A 25 18.07 -5.41 5.15
C ASN A 25 18.76 -4.03 5.15
N ASP A 26 19.61 -3.79 6.16
CA ASP A 26 20.24 -2.49 6.44
C ASP A 26 21.13 -1.93 5.31
N ASP A 27 21.52 -2.79 4.35
CA ASP A 27 22.32 -2.43 3.18
C ASP A 27 21.49 -1.89 2.00
N LEU A 28 20.16 -1.89 2.12
CA LEU A 28 19.24 -1.43 1.09
C LEU A 28 18.64 -0.06 1.45
N MET A 29 18.22 0.69 0.42
CA MET A 29 17.55 1.98 0.58
C MET A 29 16.45 2.17 -0.45
N VAL A 30 15.47 3.03 -0.14
CA VAL A 30 14.56 3.55 -1.17
C VAL A 30 15.33 4.56 -2.02
N ALA A 31 15.28 4.38 -3.34
CA ALA A 31 15.91 5.30 -4.27
C ALA A 31 15.24 6.68 -4.22
N ASN A 32 16.04 7.75 -4.16
CA ASN A 32 15.53 9.13 -4.08
C ASN A 32 15.21 9.72 -5.46
N PHE A 33 14.46 8.97 -6.28
CA PHE A 33 13.92 9.45 -7.55
C PHE A 33 12.59 8.76 -7.83
N ASP A 34 11.64 9.52 -8.37
CA ASP A 34 10.36 8.97 -8.76
C ASP A 34 10.44 8.28 -10.11
N ILE A 35 9.95 7.05 -10.17
CA ILE A 35 9.63 6.41 -11.45
C ILE A 35 8.17 6.73 -11.73
N ASN A 36 7.92 7.42 -12.85
CA ASN A 36 6.56 7.65 -13.35
C ASN A 36 5.86 6.30 -13.48
N SER A 37 5.00 6.01 -12.52
CA SER A 37 4.20 4.80 -12.45
C SER A 37 2.80 5.22 -12.05
N THR A 38 1.81 4.55 -12.61
CA THR A 38 0.44 4.71 -12.11
C THR A 38 0.41 4.05 -10.73
N PRO A 39 0.11 4.80 -9.65
CA PRO A 39 0.01 4.21 -8.33
C PRO A 39 -0.99 3.06 -8.37
N ASN A 40 -0.65 1.96 -7.70
CA ASN A 40 -1.59 0.86 -7.49
C ASN A 40 -2.71 1.36 -6.57
N ALA A 41 -3.77 1.92 -7.17
CA ALA A 41 -4.97 2.29 -6.44
C ALA A 41 -5.82 1.05 -6.19
N ALA A 42 -6.29 0.88 -4.95
CA ALA A 42 -7.31 -0.11 -4.62
C ALA A 42 -8.71 0.48 -4.83
N ALA A 43 -9.64 -0.35 -5.29
CA ALA A 43 -11.04 0.04 -5.49
C ALA A 43 -11.96 -1.12 -5.12
N ILE A 44 -13.20 -0.79 -4.73
CA ILE A 44 -14.26 -1.78 -4.52
C ILE A 44 -14.90 -2.06 -5.87
N ALA A 45 -14.79 -3.30 -6.36
CA ALA A 45 -15.42 -3.71 -7.59
C ALA A 45 -16.95 -3.81 -7.40
N VAL A 46 -17.69 -3.17 -8.31
CA VAL A 46 -19.16 -3.25 -8.38
C VAL A 46 -19.60 -3.57 -9.80
N ALA A 47 -20.88 -3.89 -10.00
CA ALA A 47 -21.42 -4.14 -11.33
C ALA A 47 -21.20 -2.94 -12.26
N LYS A 48 -20.83 -3.21 -13.51
CA LYS A 48 -20.67 -2.18 -14.53
C LYS A 48 -22.02 -1.47 -14.74
N ASN A 49 -22.01 -0.14 -14.77
CA ASN A 49 -23.21 0.71 -14.81
C ASN A 49 -24.15 0.53 -13.60
N GLY A 50 -23.61 0.28 -12.40
CA GLY A 50 -24.37 0.00 -11.18
C GLY A 50 -25.24 1.13 -10.61
N GLY A 51 -25.38 2.27 -11.29
CA GLY A 51 -26.27 3.37 -10.91
C GLY A 51 -26.12 3.82 -9.46
N ASP A 52 -27.24 3.95 -8.75
CA ASP A 52 -27.34 4.40 -7.35
C ASP A 52 -26.45 3.60 -6.39
N PHE A 53 -26.19 2.31 -6.67
CA PHE A 53 -25.32 1.50 -5.83
C PHE A 53 -23.85 1.95 -5.92
N LEU A 54 -23.37 2.27 -7.13
CA LEU A 54 -22.02 2.81 -7.31
C LEU A 54 -21.89 4.16 -6.61
N GLU A 55 -22.90 5.03 -6.73
CA GLU A 55 -22.92 6.34 -6.08
C GLU A 55 -22.87 6.20 -4.55
N THR A 56 -23.69 5.31 -3.99
CA THR A 56 -23.72 5.03 -2.55
C THR A 56 -22.37 4.54 -2.03
N VAL A 57 -21.74 3.59 -2.73
CA VAL A 57 -20.41 3.07 -2.34
C VAL A 57 -19.36 4.18 -2.38
N ASN A 58 -19.36 5.01 -3.43
CA ASN A 58 -18.42 6.12 -3.54
C ASN A 58 -18.61 7.18 -2.43
N ASN A 59 -19.86 7.51 -2.08
CA ASN A 59 -20.15 8.46 -1.01
C ASN A 59 -19.63 7.95 0.34
N ILE A 60 -19.89 6.69 0.69
CA ILE A 60 -19.37 6.07 1.92
C ILE A 60 -17.84 6.11 1.95
N VAL A 61 -17.18 5.73 0.85
CA VAL A 61 -15.71 5.75 0.78
C VAL A 61 -15.17 7.17 0.94
N ASN A 62 -15.84 8.19 0.40
CA ASN A 62 -15.44 9.58 0.57
C ASN A 62 -15.61 10.05 2.01
N GLU A 63 -16.75 9.77 2.65
CA GLU A 63 -16.98 10.09 4.07
C GLU A 63 -15.94 9.41 4.98
N MET A 64 -15.58 8.16 4.69
CA MET A 64 -14.53 7.44 5.43
C MET A 64 -13.14 8.06 5.24
N LYS A 65 -12.85 8.63 4.06
CA LYS A 65 -11.60 9.36 3.81
C LYS A 65 -11.59 10.70 4.55
N GLU A 66 -12.68 11.46 4.45
CA GLU A 66 -12.82 12.78 5.09
C GLU A 66 -12.78 12.69 6.61
N SER A 67 -13.37 11.64 7.19
CA SER A 67 -13.31 11.37 8.63
C SER A 67 -11.96 10.81 9.11
N GLY A 68 -11.03 10.50 8.20
CA GLY A 68 -9.75 9.86 8.55
C GLY A 68 -9.86 8.38 8.91
N LYS A 69 -11.03 7.76 8.77
CA LYS A 69 -11.26 6.35 9.13
C LYS A 69 -10.41 5.39 8.31
N ILE A 70 -10.17 5.72 7.04
CA ILE A 70 -9.29 4.92 6.16
C ILE A 70 -7.85 4.90 6.71
N GLU A 71 -7.35 6.04 7.17
CA GLU A 71 -6.00 6.16 7.74
C GLU A 71 -5.88 5.37 9.06
N GLU A 72 -6.90 5.45 9.93
CA GLU A 72 -6.98 4.66 11.16
C GLU A 72 -6.89 3.15 10.87
N LEU A 73 -7.57 2.67 9.82
CA LEU A 73 -7.54 1.27 9.41
C LEU A 73 -6.16 0.85 8.86
N TYR A 74 -5.46 1.72 8.14
CA TYR A 74 -4.08 1.44 7.70
C TYR A 74 -3.14 1.29 8.90
N GLN A 75 -3.18 2.24 9.82
CA GLN A 75 -2.33 2.22 11.02
C GLN A 75 -2.61 0.99 11.90
N LEU A 76 -3.89 0.62 12.06
CA LEU A 76 -4.27 -0.59 12.78
C LEU A 76 -3.69 -1.84 12.11
N ASN A 77 -3.78 -1.95 10.78
CA ASN A 77 -3.23 -3.09 10.07
C ASN A 77 -1.69 -3.15 10.15
N ASP A 78 -1.01 -2.00 10.06
CA ASP A 78 0.45 -1.94 10.22
C ASP A 78 0.87 -2.41 11.63
N GLN A 79 0.11 -2.03 12.66
CA GLN A 79 0.32 -2.52 14.03
C GLN A 79 0.13 -4.04 14.11
N ILE A 80 -0.97 -4.57 13.56
CA ILE A 80 -1.24 -6.02 13.56
C ILE A 80 -0.13 -6.79 12.85
N VAL A 81 0.39 -6.28 11.73
CA VAL A 81 1.51 -6.91 11.03
C VAL A 81 2.75 -6.91 11.91
N THR A 82 3.07 -5.78 12.54
CA THR A 82 4.23 -5.63 13.44
C THR A 82 4.14 -6.57 14.64
N ASP A 83 2.96 -6.66 15.26
CA ASP A 83 2.74 -7.52 16.42
C ASP A 83 2.90 -9.01 16.05
N ASN A 84 2.44 -9.41 14.86
CA ASN A 84 2.51 -10.80 14.39
C ASN A 84 3.89 -11.20 13.85
N THR A 85 4.77 -10.26 13.50
CA THR A 85 6.15 -10.54 13.06
C THR A 85 7.19 -10.41 14.17
N ALA A 86 6.78 -10.05 15.38
CA ALA A 86 7.63 -9.97 16.57
C ALA A 86 7.78 -11.30 17.34
N GLU A 87 7.10 -12.37 16.92
CA GLU A 87 7.33 -13.77 17.35
C GLU A 87 8.31 -14.51 16.41
#